data_AF-A0A521K3Q2-F1
#
_entry.id   AF-A0A521K3Q2-F1
#
_cell.length_a   1.000
_cell.length_b   1.000
_cell.length_c   1.000
_cell.angle_alpha   90.00
_cell.angle_beta   90.00
_cell.angle_gamma   90.00
#
_symmetry.space_group_name_H-M   'P 1'
#
loop_
_entity.id
_entity.type
_entity.pdbx_description
1 polymer ?
#
loop_
_entity_poly.entity_id
_entity_poly.type
_entity_poly.pdbx_seq_one_letter_code
_entity_poly.pdbx_strand_id
1 'polypeptide(L)'
;MSGAAPNAPPRTRAALFCPGRGSYTEKSLRSLESADARARDEALARADALRRELGLGSLRELDSAARFDPSLHLDPLNVSALIYVVTWLDALRARAEHELVVVGGNSMGWYSALAVAGSLSFEDGFRLV
;
A
#
# COMPACT_ATOMS: atom_id res chain seq x y z
N MET A 1 19.29 33.76 -20.27
CA MET A 1 20.08 32.53 -20.11
C MET A 1 19.26 31.59 -19.23
N SER A 2 18.57 30.61 -19.84
CA SER A 2 17.75 29.63 -19.12
C SER A 2 18.63 28.44 -18.77
N GLY A 3 19.06 28.33 -17.51
CA GLY A 3 19.79 27.17 -17.02
C GLY A 3 18.84 25.98 -16.95
N ALA A 4 18.96 25.05 -17.89
CA ALA A 4 18.33 23.74 -17.78
C ALA A 4 18.88 23.07 -16.51
N ALA A 5 17.99 22.61 -15.63
CA ALA A 5 18.36 21.82 -14.47
C ALA A 5 19.20 20.60 -14.92
N PRO A 6 20.21 20.16 -14.14
CA PRO A 6 21.04 19.03 -14.51
C PRO A 6 20.16 17.80 -14.77
N ASN A 7 20.42 17.15 -15.90
CA ASN A 7 19.72 15.94 -16.33
C ASN A 7 19.98 14.85 -15.27
N ALA A 8 18.96 14.52 -14.48
CA ALA A 8 19.08 13.46 -13.48
C ALA A 8 19.52 12.15 -14.18
N PRO A 9 20.36 11.32 -13.55
CA PRO A 9 20.75 10.05 -14.14
C PRO A 9 19.50 9.21 -14.48
N PRO A 10 19.50 8.48 -15.60
CA PRO A 10 18.34 7.69 -16.00
C PRO A 10 18.02 6.65 -14.93
N ARG A 11 16.75 6.61 -14.51
CA ARG A 11 16.28 5.73 -13.45
C ARG A 11 16.16 4.31 -13.98
N THR A 12 16.44 3.31 -13.14
CA THR A 12 16.25 1.92 -13.52
C THR A 12 14.77 1.66 -13.81
N ARG A 13 14.48 1.01 -14.94
CA ARG A 13 13.13 0.56 -15.30
C ARG A 13 12.76 -0.68 -14.49
N ALA A 14 11.57 -0.70 -13.91
CA ALA A 14 11.11 -1.80 -13.08
C ALA A 14 9.69 -2.24 -13.42
N ALA A 15 9.42 -3.53 -13.21
CA ALA A 15 8.08 -4.10 -13.16
C ALA A 15 7.70 -4.31 -11.69
N LEU A 16 6.57 -3.76 -11.27
CA LEU A 16 6.05 -3.91 -9.91
C LEU A 16 4.92 -4.95 -9.91
N PHE A 17 4.96 -5.90 -8.97
CA PHE A 17 3.94 -6.94 -8.84
C PHE A 17 3.30 -6.90 -7.44
N CYS A 18 2.05 -6.45 -7.39
CA CYS A 18 1.26 -6.26 -6.18
C CYS A 18 0.80 -7.61 -5.60
N PRO A 19 1.07 -7.88 -4.31
CA PRO A 19 0.71 -9.14 -3.66
C PRO A 19 -0.80 -9.29 -3.41
N GLY A 20 -1.27 -10.53 -3.44
CA GLY A 20 -2.65 -10.92 -3.10
C GLY A 20 -2.85 -11.35 -1.64
N ARG A 21 -4.01 -11.97 -1.36
CA ARG A 21 -4.34 -12.53 -0.02
C ARG A 21 -3.29 -13.57 0.38
N GLY A 22 -2.95 -13.59 1.67
CA GLY A 22 -1.92 -14.48 2.25
C GLY A 22 -0.51 -13.87 2.33
N SER A 23 -0.28 -12.69 1.74
CA SER A 23 1.02 -12.02 1.80
C SER A 23 1.29 -11.26 3.10
N TYR A 24 0.24 -10.89 3.84
CA TYR A 24 0.37 -10.40 5.20
C TYR A 24 0.30 -11.57 6.17
N THR A 25 1.35 -11.75 6.97
CA THR A 25 1.52 -12.85 7.93
C THR A 25 1.91 -12.30 9.29
N GLU A 26 2.09 -13.18 10.29
CA GLU A 26 2.66 -12.78 11.59
C GLU A 26 3.99 -12.03 11.46
N LYS A 27 4.84 -12.39 10.48
CA LYS A 27 6.12 -11.71 10.23
C LYS A 27 5.97 -10.32 9.62
N SER A 28 4.78 -9.99 9.12
CA SER A 28 4.45 -8.71 8.51
C SER A 28 3.91 -7.70 9.53
N LEU A 29 3.68 -8.10 10.78
CA LEU A 29 3.23 -7.20 11.83
C LEU A 29 4.21 -6.03 11.97
N ARG A 30 3.68 -4.80 12.06
CA ARG A 30 4.43 -3.54 12.06
C ARG A 30 5.07 -3.17 10.72
N SER A 31 4.65 -3.78 9.62
CA SER A 31 5.18 -3.46 8.29
C SER A 31 4.97 -1.99 7.91
N LEU A 32 3.92 -1.33 8.42
CA LEU A 32 3.69 0.08 8.17
C LEU A 32 4.79 0.99 8.76
N GLU A 33 5.53 0.54 9.78
CA GLU A 33 6.60 1.34 10.39
C GLU A 33 7.80 1.55 9.44
N SER A 34 7.99 0.66 8.48
CA SER A 34 9.08 0.73 7.51
C SER A 34 8.90 1.80 6.42
N ALA A 35 7.68 2.33 6.28
CA ALA A 35 7.35 3.33 5.28
C ALA A 35 7.74 4.75 5.72
N ASP A 36 7.93 5.64 4.75
CA ASP A 36 8.04 7.08 5.01
C ASP A 36 6.87 7.56 5.87
N ALA A 37 7.19 8.31 6.93
CA ALA A 37 6.21 8.66 7.95
C ALA A 37 5.06 9.50 7.39
N ARG A 38 5.35 10.45 6.50
CA ARG A 38 4.33 11.32 5.92
C ARG A 38 3.41 10.53 4.99
N ALA A 39 4.00 9.75 4.07
CA ALA A 39 3.22 8.93 3.14
C ALA A 39 2.34 7.92 3.89
N ARG A 40 2.88 7.29 4.95
CA ARG A 40 2.16 6.38 5.82
C ARG A 40 0.99 7.06 6.51
N ASP A 41 1.21 8.21 7.13
CA ASP A 41 0.19 8.92 7.89
C ASP A 41 -0.94 9.42 6.97
N GLU A 42 -0.61 9.90 5.76
CA GLU A 42 -1.58 10.26 4.71
C GLU A 42 -2.40 9.04 4.25
N ALA A 43 -1.76 7.90 3.96
CA ALA A 43 -2.46 6.69 3.53
C ALA A 43 -3.38 6.12 4.62
N LEU A 44 -2.91 6.12 5.88
CA LEU A 44 -3.69 5.67 7.03
C LEU A 44 -4.91 6.58 7.28
N ALA A 45 -4.76 7.90 7.17
CA ALA A 45 -5.88 8.82 7.34
C ALA A 45 -7.00 8.54 6.32
N ARG A 46 -6.63 8.29 5.06
CA ARG A 46 -7.56 7.95 3.97
C ARG A 46 -8.22 6.60 4.20
N ALA A 47 -7.45 5.56 4.52
CA ALA A 47 -7.95 4.22 4.77
C ALA A 47 -8.87 4.17 6.01
N ASP A 48 -8.46 4.78 7.12
CA ASP A 48 -9.25 4.78 8.36
C ASP A 48 -10.54 5.60 8.21
N ALA A 49 -10.59 6.60 7.31
CA ALA A 49 -11.84 7.27 6.97
C ALA A 49 -12.86 6.30 6.35
N LEU A 50 -12.42 5.50 5.37
CA LEU A 50 -13.26 4.48 4.72
C LEU A 50 -13.66 3.37 5.69
N ARG A 51 -12.76 2.95 6.57
CA ARG A 51 -13.03 1.92 7.58
C ARG A 51 -14.04 2.37 8.61
N ARG A 52 -14.01 3.65 9.02
CA ARG A 52 -15.01 4.22 9.94
C ARG A 52 -16.42 4.17 9.36
N GLU A 53 -16.59 4.36 8.05
CA GLU A 53 -17.90 4.22 7.37
C GLU A 53 -18.48 2.81 7.52
N LEU A 54 -17.62 1.79 7.71
CA LEU A 54 -17.98 0.39 7.90
C LEU A 54 -17.99 -0.06 9.37
N GLY A 55 -17.76 0.85 10.31
CA GLY A 55 -17.65 0.52 11.74
C GLY A 55 -16.39 -0.29 12.11
N LEU A 56 -15.35 -0.26 11.27
CA LEU A 56 -14.09 -0.97 11.48
C LEU A 56 -13.05 -0.09 12.21
N GLY A 57 -12.20 -0.71 13.02
CA GLY A 57 -11.13 -0.05 13.78
C GLY A 57 -9.92 0.40 12.94
N SER A 58 -8.99 1.13 13.55
CA SER A 58 -7.83 1.72 12.86
C SER A 58 -6.85 0.65 12.37
N LEU A 59 -6.32 0.84 11.15
CA LEU A 59 -5.22 0.02 10.63
C LEU A 59 -3.92 0.26 11.39
N ARG A 60 -3.70 1.46 11.94
CA ARG A 60 -2.53 1.74 12.77
C ARG A 60 -2.56 0.89 14.03
N GLU A 61 -3.69 0.90 14.73
CA GLU A 61 -3.86 0.10 15.95
C GLU A 61 -3.71 -1.39 15.66
N LEU A 62 -4.29 -1.85 14.55
CA LEU A 62 -4.18 -3.23 14.08
C LEU A 62 -2.72 -3.64 13.80
N ASP A 63 -1.99 -2.90 12.97
CA ASP A 63 -0.61 -3.26 12.59
C ASP A 63 0.41 -3.04 13.73
N SER A 64 0.09 -2.15 14.68
CA SER A 64 0.94 -1.86 15.86
C SER A 64 0.63 -2.74 17.07
N ALA A 65 -0.28 -3.71 16.94
CA ALA A 65 -0.66 -4.59 18.03
C ALA A 65 0.56 -5.25 18.71
N ALA A 66 0.45 -5.49 20.01
CA ALA A 66 1.54 -6.09 20.79
C ALA A 66 1.93 -7.49 20.30
N ARG A 67 0.96 -8.22 19.74
CA ARG A 67 1.13 -9.57 19.19
C ARG A 67 0.18 -9.76 18.01
N PHE A 68 0.58 -10.63 17.09
CA PHE A 68 -0.30 -11.07 16.02
C PHE A 68 -1.43 -11.93 16.58
N ASP A 69 -2.65 -11.63 16.16
CA ASP A 69 -3.86 -12.39 16.47
C ASP A 69 -4.46 -12.86 15.15
N PRO A 70 -4.37 -14.16 14.81
CA PRO A 70 -4.88 -14.67 13.55
C PRO A 70 -6.37 -14.36 13.31
N SER A 71 -7.20 -14.38 14.36
CA SER A 71 -8.64 -14.14 14.21
C SER A 71 -8.96 -12.69 13.87
N LEU A 72 -8.18 -11.76 14.40
CA LEU A 72 -8.34 -10.32 14.15
C LEU A 72 -7.62 -9.89 12.86
N HIS A 73 -6.35 -10.28 12.70
CA HIS A 73 -5.50 -9.78 11.63
C HIS A 73 -5.79 -10.46 10.29
N LEU A 74 -6.20 -11.74 10.30
CA LEU A 74 -6.56 -12.46 9.07
C LEU A 74 -8.05 -12.37 8.73
N ASP A 75 -8.85 -11.63 9.52
CA ASP A 75 -10.20 -11.27 9.11
C ASP A 75 -10.13 -10.63 7.70
N PRO A 76 -10.97 -11.08 6.75
CA PRO A 76 -10.88 -10.63 5.36
C PRO A 76 -10.90 -9.12 5.16
N LEU A 77 -11.64 -8.36 5.99
CA LEU A 77 -11.75 -6.91 5.93
C LEU A 77 -10.54 -6.19 6.54
N ASN A 78 -9.79 -6.87 7.41
CA ASN A 78 -8.59 -6.36 8.03
C ASN A 78 -7.36 -6.68 7.19
N VAL A 79 -7.21 -7.93 6.78
CA VAL A 79 -6.03 -8.38 6.04
C VAL A 79 -5.97 -7.77 4.63
N SER A 80 -7.11 -7.61 3.94
CA SER A 80 -7.12 -6.97 2.62
C SER A 80 -6.68 -5.52 2.69
N ALA A 81 -7.19 -4.79 3.69
CA ALA A 81 -6.85 -3.40 3.94
C ALA A 81 -5.37 -3.21 4.32
N LEU A 82 -4.81 -4.08 5.17
CA LEU A 82 -3.38 -4.06 5.50
C LEU A 82 -2.52 -4.32 4.25
N ILE A 83 -2.82 -5.37 3.50
CA ILE A 83 -2.10 -5.69 2.26
C ILE A 83 -2.16 -4.52 1.29
N TYR A 84 -3.32 -3.89 1.12
CA TYR A 84 -3.50 -2.76 0.22
C TYR A 84 -2.68 -1.54 0.63
N VAL A 85 -2.74 -1.13 1.90
CA VAL A 85 -2.00 0.05 2.38
C VAL A 85 -0.49 -0.18 2.33
N VAL A 86 -0.02 -1.37 2.74
CA VAL A 86 1.41 -1.72 2.63
C VAL A 86 1.85 -1.72 1.16
N THR A 87 1.08 -2.34 0.28
CA THR A 87 1.35 -2.34 -1.17
C THR A 87 1.42 -0.93 -1.75
N TRP A 88 0.52 -0.04 -1.33
CA TRP A 88 0.49 1.35 -1.78
C TRP A 88 1.78 2.08 -1.36
N LEU A 89 2.19 1.93 -0.10
CA LEU A 89 3.39 2.58 0.44
C LEU A 89 4.67 2.06 -0.23
N ASP A 90 4.77 0.75 -0.42
CA ASP A 90 5.89 0.14 -1.15
C ASP A 90 5.93 0.61 -2.60
N ALA A 91 4.78 0.78 -3.25
CA ALA A 91 4.70 1.31 -4.60
C ALA A 91 5.13 2.77 -4.70
N LEU A 92 4.80 3.62 -3.71
CA LEU A 92 5.27 4.99 -3.64
C LEU A 92 6.79 5.05 -3.52
N ARG A 93 7.36 4.23 -2.63
CA ARG A 93 8.82 4.09 -2.48
C ARG A 93 9.47 3.60 -3.78
N ALA A 94 8.94 2.53 -4.38
CA ALA A 94 9.46 2.00 -5.64
C ALA A 94 9.40 3.04 -6.77
N ARG A 95 8.37 3.89 -6.83
CA ARG A 95 8.26 4.99 -7.80
C ARG A 95 9.20 6.17 -7.49
N ALA A 96 9.66 6.31 -6.25
CA ALA A 96 10.70 7.26 -5.83
C ALA A 96 12.13 6.74 -6.09
N GLU A 97 12.31 5.44 -6.31
CA GLU A 97 13.60 4.81 -6.68
C GLU A 97 13.71 4.45 -8.19
N HIS A 98 12.62 4.01 -8.83
CA HIS A 98 12.58 3.49 -10.20
C HIS A 98 11.56 4.16 -11.13
N GLU A 99 11.72 3.93 -12.43
CA GLU A 99 10.68 4.14 -13.44
C GLU A 99 9.83 2.88 -13.54
N LEU A 100 8.61 2.91 -12.99
CA LEU A 100 7.68 1.78 -13.06
C LEU A 100 7.04 1.71 -14.45
N VAL A 101 7.43 0.72 -15.25
CA VAL A 101 6.94 0.55 -16.63
C VAL A 101 5.89 -0.54 -16.77
N VAL A 102 5.76 -1.39 -15.76
CA VAL A 102 4.71 -2.42 -15.66
C VAL A 102 4.24 -2.45 -14.20
N VAL A 103 2.92 -2.50 -14.01
CA VAL A 103 2.30 -2.76 -12.71
C VAL A 103 1.29 -3.88 -12.91
N GLY A 104 1.45 -4.98 -12.18
CA GLY A 104 0.54 -6.12 -12.19
C GLY A 104 0.31 -6.64 -10.77
N GLY A 105 -0.45 -7.71 -10.62
CA GLY A 105 -0.65 -8.35 -9.31
C GLY A 105 -1.39 -9.67 -9.42
N ASN A 106 -1.34 -10.49 -8.36
CA ASN A 106 -2.03 -11.77 -8.29
C ASN A 106 -3.31 -11.70 -7.45
N SER A 107 -4.40 -12.30 -7.95
CA SER A 107 -5.68 -12.36 -7.22
C SER A 107 -6.12 -10.96 -6.75
N MET A 108 -6.37 -10.76 -5.46
CA MET A 108 -6.70 -9.46 -4.88
C MET A 108 -5.68 -8.36 -5.21
N GLY A 109 -4.40 -8.70 -5.34
CA GLY A 109 -3.34 -7.75 -5.69
C GLY A 109 -3.50 -7.13 -7.08
N TRP A 110 -4.27 -7.76 -7.98
CA TRP A 110 -4.62 -7.18 -9.26
C TRP A 110 -5.46 -5.89 -9.10
N TYR A 111 -6.36 -5.84 -8.10
CA TYR A 111 -7.13 -4.62 -7.80
C TYR A 111 -6.25 -3.53 -7.20
N SER A 112 -5.31 -3.89 -6.31
CA SER A 112 -4.28 -2.97 -5.81
C SER A 112 -3.44 -2.39 -6.96
N ALA A 113 -3.11 -3.21 -7.96
CA ALA A 113 -2.36 -2.81 -9.14
C ALA A 113 -3.08 -1.74 -9.98
N LEU A 114 -4.42 -1.79 -10.06
CA LEU A 114 -5.20 -0.75 -10.75
C LEU A 114 -5.04 0.62 -10.09
N ALA A 115 -5.09 0.68 -8.76
CA ALA A 115 -4.87 1.91 -8.01
C ALA A 115 -3.43 2.39 -8.12
N VAL A 116 -2.45 1.47 -7.97
CA VAL A 116 -1.04 1.80 -8.11
C VAL A 116 -0.70 2.28 -9.53
N ALA A 117 -1.32 1.73 -10.57
CA ALA A 117 -1.14 2.19 -11.94
C ALA A 117 -1.81 3.56 -12.22
N GLY A 118 -2.63 4.06 -11.30
CA GLY A 118 -3.39 5.31 -11.46
C GLY A 118 -4.70 5.15 -12.22
N SER A 119 -5.11 3.92 -12.55
CA SER A 119 -6.41 3.63 -13.17
C SER A 119 -7.58 3.83 -12.21
N LEU A 120 -7.31 3.71 -10.90
CA LEU A 120 -8.24 4.00 -9.82
C LEU A 120 -7.60 4.98 -8.83
N SER A 121 -8.44 5.73 -8.11
CA SER A 121 -8.00 6.45 -6.93
C SER A 121 -7.58 5.47 -5.83
N PHE A 122 -6.87 5.96 -4.81
CA PHE A 122 -6.57 5.15 -3.62
C PHE A 122 -7.87 4.68 -2.96
N GLU A 123 -8.87 5.56 -2.87
CA GLU A 123 -10.13 5.29 -2.21
C GLU A 123 -10.96 4.25 -2.96
N ASP A 124 -11.04 4.35 -4.29
CA ASP A 124 -11.77 3.38 -5.11
C ASP A 124 -11.06 2.03 -5.13
N GLY A 125 -9.72 2.03 -5.20
CA GLY A 125 -8.93 0.83 -5.05
C GLY A 125 -9.14 0.16 -3.70
N PHE A 126 -9.12 0.94 -2.61
CA PHE A 126 -9.33 0.45 -1.24
C PHE A 126 -10.72 -0.14 -1.05
N ARG A 127 -11.77 0.46 -1.63
CA ARG A 127 -13.14 -0.07 -1.56
C ARG A 127 -13.33 -1.39 -2.32
N LEU A 128 -12.50 -1.65 -3.33
CA LEU A 128 -12.59 -2.88 -4.14
C LEU A 128 -11.95 -4.11 -3.49
N VAL A 129 -11.03 -3.95 -2.53
CA VAL A 129 -10.21 -5.05 -1.94
C VAL A 129 -10.75 -5.60 -0.63
#